data_AF-A0A953UW59-F1
#
_entry.id   AF-A0A953UW59-F1
#
_cell.length_a   1.000
_cell.length_b   1.000
_cell.length_c   1.000
_cell.angle_alpha   90.00
_cell.angle_beta   90.00
_cell.angle_gamma   90.00
#
_symmetry.space_group_name_H-M   'P 1'
#
loop_
_entity.id
_entity.type
_entity.pdbx_description
1 polymer ?
#
loop_
_entity_poly.entity_id
_entity_poly.type
_entity_poly.pdbx_seq_one_letter_code
_entity_poly.pdbx_strand_id
1 'polypeptide(L)'
;MREDILTPIPGDNPSGANLRHAPIYDQIKEARRQEDGGPQGDWEHEIKTANYKAVVQLTQDAIATQSKDLQLAVWLAEALIYQDRLPGLSAGITLLRGLVESFWDSLYPELEDGDAEFRATPLEWFGNYFDPSKGSSPALAVRRIPITKSGLDWFQFKTSRSVPSEAETQGNETKAEARKAALAEKKLSPEEFDLAFRETPKTFYRELEADFKTASENVDALDSVCREKFGDVAPGFRELKRALEEVSTSARILLQEKLKQDPDPVAPSEVPAEGLEGAQAVSEGGIPEEGLESSGNLELRNRQDALRMLIAAARFLRRASPSDPVPYLVLRALRWGELRAANGDLDGALLEAPPGDVRVKLKTSALAGDWNKVLEIAENAAAGGCGRGWLDLHRYTIRACEELGYTGVALTLRSNLKALLADLPKLPTMTLADDTGTANPETMDWLVRENLFTPAAWGESSGQ
;
A
#
# COMPACT_ATOMS: atom_id res chain seq x y z
N MET A 1 -10.67 23.32 -18.08
CA MET A 1 -9.50 23.29 -18.97
C MET A 1 -9.85 24.04 -20.26
N ARG A 2 -8.96 24.86 -20.82
CA ARG A 2 -9.11 25.40 -22.17
C ARG A 2 -8.99 24.28 -23.22
N GLU A 3 -9.81 24.29 -24.28
CA GLU A 3 -9.78 23.27 -25.34
C GLU A 3 -8.53 23.39 -26.24
N ASP A 4 -8.00 24.60 -26.40
CA ASP A 4 -6.81 24.91 -27.23
C ASP A 4 -5.47 24.72 -26.50
N ILE A 5 -5.48 24.19 -25.28
CA ILE A 5 -4.30 24.17 -24.41
C ILE A 5 -3.15 23.31 -24.97
N LEU A 6 -3.47 22.27 -25.75
CA LEU A 6 -2.50 21.42 -26.46
C LEU A 6 -2.35 21.79 -27.94
N THR A 7 -2.98 22.87 -28.41
CA THR A 7 -2.72 23.38 -29.76
C THR A 7 -1.29 23.96 -29.83
N PRO A 8 -0.49 23.61 -30.86
CA PRO A 8 0.84 24.20 -31.05
C PRO A 8 0.80 25.72 -31.12
N ILE A 9 1.78 26.37 -30.51
CA ILE A 9 1.90 27.83 -30.53
C ILE A 9 2.38 28.26 -31.93
N PRO A 10 1.76 29.28 -32.56
CA PRO A 10 2.18 29.75 -33.87
C PRO A 10 3.63 30.25 -33.86
N GLY A 11 4.42 29.83 -34.85
CA GLY A 11 5.82 30.23 -35.03
C GLY A 11 6.72 29.03 -35.33
N ASP A 12 8.03 29.25 -35.24
CA ASP A 12 9.04 28.22 -35.53
C ASP A 12 9.15 27.17 -34.42
N ASN A 13 8.83 27.53 -33.18
CA ASN A 13 8.82 26.62 -32.03
C ASN A 13 7.37 26.32 -31.60
N PRO A 14 6.87 25.07 -31.78
CA PRO A 14 5.50 24.71 -31.40
C PRO A 14 5.25 24.78 -29.89
N SER A 15 6.33 24.80 -29.08
CA SER A 15 6.28 24.99 -27.63
C SER A 15 6.40 26.44 -27.18
N GLY A 16 6.55 27.39 -28.10
CA GLY A 16 6.65 28.82 -27.78
C GLY A 16 7.99 29.21 -27.17
N ALA A 17 7.98 29.95 -26.06
CA ALA A 17 9.18 30.50 -25.43
C ALA A 17 9.37 30.00 -23.99
N ASN A 18 10.60 29.97 -23.51
CA ASN A 18 10.91 29.66 -22.11
C ASN A 18 10.47 30.82 -21.19
N LEU A 19 9.58 30.53 -20.23
CA LEU A 19 9.03 31.55 -19.32
C LEU A 19 9.64 31.52 -17.92
N ARG A 20 10.65 30.69 -17.64
CA ARG A 20 11.23 30.50 -16.29
C ARG A 20 11.63 31.79 -15.57
N HIS A 21 12.05 32.81 -16.33
CA HIS A 21 12.47 34.13 -15.82
C HIS A 21 11.47 35.25 -16.14
N ALA A 22 10.31 34.92 -16.72
CA ALA A 22 9.29 35.89 -17.05
C ALA A 22 8.45 36.25 -15.80
N PRO A 23 7.92 37.48 -15.70
CA PRO A 23 7.14 37.93 -14.54
C PRO A 23 5.93 37.05 -14.19
N ILE A 24 5.40 36.32 -15.17
CA ILE A 24 4.26 35.41 -14.99
C ILE A 24 4.57 34.28 -13.99
N TYR A 25 5.83 33.81 -13.92
CA TYR A 25 6.24 32.81 -12.93
C TYR A 25 6.08 33.31 -11.50
N ASP A 26 6.51 34.55 -11.25
CA ASP A 26 6.42 35.16 -9.93
C ASP A 26 4.97 35.47 -9.55
N GLN A 27 4.17 35.92 -10.52
CA GLN A 27 2.72 36.11 -10.33
C GLN A 27 2.02 34.81 -9.93
N ILE A 28 2.34 33.69 -10.60
CA ILE A 28 1.76 32.38 -10.29
C ILE A 28 2.24 31.89 -8.92
N LYS A 29 3.54 32.03 -8.60
CA LYS A 29 4.07 31.66 -7.28
C LYS A 29 3.41 32.44 -6.16
N GLU A 30 3.21 33.75 -6.32
CA GLU A 30 2.52 34.58 -5.31
C GLU A 30 1.03 34.22 -5.19
N ALA A 31 0.38 33.90 -6.30
CA ALA A 31 -0.99 33.39 -6.29
C ALA A 31 -1.10 32.04 -5.57
N ARG A 32 -0.10 31.15 -5.72
CA ARG A 32 0.01 29.86 -5.01
C ARG A 32 0.42 29.99 -3.55
N ARG A 33 1.05 31.10 -3.15
CA ARG A 33 1.55 31.29 -1.79
C ARG A 33 0.40 31.26 -0.79
N GLN A 34 0.56 30.41 0.22
CA GLN A 34 -0.27 30.33 1.40
C GLN A 34 0.62 30.36 2.65
N GLU A 35 0.11 30.97 3.72
CA GLU A 35 0.74 31.01 5.03
C GLU A 35 0.06 30.02 5.97
N ASP A 36 0.84 29.35 6.81
CA ASP A 36 0.29 28.48 7.84
C ASP A 36 -0.36 29.33 8.92
N GLY A 37 -1.65 29.11 9.15
CA GLY A 37 -2.46 29.83 10.16
C GLY A 37 -2.19 29.42 11.61
N GLY A 38 -0.93 29.17 11.96
CA GLY A 38 -0.53 28.85 13.33
C GLY A 38 -0.83 30.00 14.31
N PRO A 39 -0.68 29.79 15.63
CA PRO A 39 -1.01 30.80 16.63
C PRO A 39 -0.20 32.09 16.40
N GLN A 40 -0.86 33.18 16.01
CA GLN A 40 -0.21 34.45 15.66
C GLN A 40 0.25 35.28 16.88
N GLY A 41 -0.02 34.80 18.11
CA GLY A 41 0.24 35.56 19.33
C GLY A 41 -0.59 36.85 19.39
N ASP A 42 -0.07 37.89 20.03
CA ASP A 42 -0.79 39.18 20.22
C ASP A 42 -0.82 40.06 18.96
N TRP A 43 -0.22 39.62 17.85
CA TRP A 43 -0.15 40.37 16.58
C TRP A 43 -0.90 39.63 15.48
N GLU A 44 -2.20 39.90 15.37
CA GLU A 44 -3.04 39.35 14.31
C GLU A 44 -2.75 40.02 12.96
N HIS A 45 -2.47 39.23 11.94
CA HIS A 45 -2.41 39.68 10.54
C HIS A 45 -3.26 38.78 9.66
N GLU A 46 -3.70 39.30 8.52
CA GLU A 46 -4.44 38.49 7.55
C GLU A 46 -3.53 37.36 7.03
N ILE A 47 -3.95 36.11 7.24
CA ILE A 47 -3.23 34.92 6.77
C ILE A 47 -3.36 34.89 5.25
N LYS A 48 -2.23 34.93 4.54
CA LYS A 48 -2.26 34.81 3.08
C LYS A 48 -2.81 33.44 2.69
N THR A 49 -3.90 33.41 1.94
CA THR A 49 -4.41 32.19 1.30
C THR A 49 -4.06 32.15 -0.19
N ALA A 50 -3.92 30.94 -0.73
CA ALA A 50 -3.71 30.75 -2.16
C ALA A 50 -4.96 31.16 -2.96
N ASN A 51 -4.75 31.80 -4.11
CA ASN A 51 -5.79 32.13 -5.09
C ASN A 51 -5.72 31.15 -6.26
N TYR A 52 -6.19 29.92 -6.05
CA TYR A 52 -6.15 28.87 -7.07
C TYR A 52 -6.92 29.22 -8.35
N LYS A 53 -7.96 30.07 -8.27
CA LYS A 53 -8.67 30.57 -9.46
C LYS A 53 -7.74 31.41 -10.34
N ALA A 54 -6.95 32.30 -9.74
CA ALA A 54 -5.94 33.06 -10.47
C ALA A 54 -4.84 32.16 -11.04
N VAL A 55 -4.38 31.16 -10.27
CA VAL A 55 -3.38 30.18 -10.74
C VAL A 55 -3.89 29.46 -11.98
N VAL A 56 -5.13 28.93 -11.95
CA VAL A 56 -5.77 28.25 -13.09
C VAL A 56 -5.88 29.16 -14.31
N GLN A 57 -6.26 30.42 -14.14
CA GLN A 57 -6.35 31.37 -15.26
C GLN A 57 -4.97 31.65 -15.86
N LEU A 58 -4.01 32.09 -15.05
CA LEU A 58 -2.68 32.50 -15.49
C LEU A 58 -1.92 31.36 -16.17
N THR A 59 -1.97 30.16 -15.59
CA THR A 59 -1.28 28.98 -16.15
C THR A 59 -1.92 28.50 -17.44
N GLN A 60 -3.25 28.40 -17.52
CA GLN A 60 -3.92 28.00 -18.77
C GLN A 60 -3.64 29.00 -19.91
N ASP A 61 -3.68 30.30 -19.62
CA ASP A 61 -3.39 31.32 -20.63
C ASP A 61 -1.94 31.26 -21.09
N ALA A 62 -0.99 31.12 -20.16
CA ALA A 62 0.42 30.97 -20.49
C ALA A 62 0.69 29.70 -21.32
N ILE A 63 0.09 28.56 -20.94
CA ILE A 63 0.28 27.28 -21.65
C ILE A 63 -0.34 27.31 -23.05
N ALA A 64 -1.53 27.88 -23.19
CA ALA A 64 -2.22 27.94 -24.48
C ALA A 64 -1.53 28.91 -25.46
N THR A 65 -0.98 30.02 -24.98
CA THR A 65 -0.58 31.13 -25.86
C THR A 65 0.92 31.46 -25.91
N GLN A 66 1.71 31.04 -24.91
CA GLN A 66 3.09 31.49 -24.76
C GLN A 66 4.11 30.37 -24.59
N SER A 67 3.82 29.31 -23.80
CA SER A 67 4.81 28.28 -23.48
C SER A 67 4.22 26.93 -23.12
N LYS A 68 4.64 25.87 -23.81
CA LYS A 68 4.38 24.49 -23.37
C LYS A 68 5.43 24.13 -22.32
N ASP A 69 5.06 24.31 -21.06
CA ASP A 69 5.97 24.19 -19.91
C ASP A 69 5.41 23.27 -18.82
N LEU A 70 6.20 22.28 -18.41
CA LEU A 70 5.83 21.29 -17.39
C LEU A 70 5.68 21.92 -16.01
N GLN A 71 6.48 22.92 -15.64
CA GLN A 71 6.35 23.60 -14.35
C GLN A 71 5.02 24.35 -14.25
N LEU A 72 4.62 25.05 -15.33
CA LEU A 72 3.32 25.70 -15.40
C LEU A 72 2.18 24.69 -15.36
N ALA A 73 2.31 23.58 -16.10
CA ALA A 73 1.29 22.54 -16.15
C ALA A 73 1.12 21.81 -14.81
N VAL A 74 2.21 21.61 -14.06
CA VAL A 74 2.19 21.02 -12.71
C VAL A 74 1.51 21.95 -11.72
N TRP A 75 1.75 23.26 -11.79
CA TRP A 75 1.03 24.25 -10.98
C TRP A 75 -0.46 24.34 -11.33
N LEU A 76 -0.79 24.25 -12.61
CA LEU A 76 -2.17 24.15 -13.07
C LEU A 76 -2.83 22.88 -12.51
N ALA A 77 -2.19 21.73 -12.66
CA ALA A 77 -2.71 20.45 -12.18
C ALA A 77 -2.98 20.47 -10.68
N GLU A 78 -2.06 20.98 -9.86
CA GLU A 78 -2.29 21.18 -8.43
C GLU A 78 -3.49 22.10 -8.16
N ALA A 79 -3.56 23.25 -8.82
CA ALA A 79 -4.65 24.21 -8.60
C ALA A 79 -6.03 23.65 -9.00
N LEU A 80 -6.07 22.80 -10.04
CA LEU A 80 -7.28 22.08 -10.45
C LEU A 80 -7.75 21.09 -9.37
N ILE A 81 -6.86 20.49 -8.58
CA ILE A 81 -7.29 19.63 -7.45
C ILE A 81 -8.09 20.46 -6.43
N TYR A 82 -7.65 21.70 -6.15
CA TYR A 82 -8.32 22.57 -5.20
C TYR A 82 -9.64 23.16 -5.72
N GLN A 83 -9.77 23.35 -7.03
CA GLN A 83 -11.01 23.85 -7.66
C GLN A 83 -12.02 22.73 -7.92
N ASP A 84 -11.56 21.66 -8.57
CA ASP A 84 -12.40 20.65 -9.21
C ASP A 84 -12.16 19.24 -8.66
N ARG A 85 -11.31 19.07 -7.63
CA ARG A 85 -11.05 17.79 -6.94
C ARG A 85 -10.46 16.74 -7.89
N LEU A 86 -10.99 15.50 -7.88
CA LEU A 86 -10.49 14.39 -8.69
C LEU A 86 -10.71 14.59 -10.20
N PRO A 87 -11.84 15.14 -10.68
CA PRO A 87 -11.94 15.60 -12.07
C PRO A 87 -10.84 16.58 -12.45
N GLY A 88 -10.52 17.53 -11.56
CA GLY A 88 -9.41 18.47 -11.74
C GLY A 88 -8.05 17.80 -11.82
N LEU A 89 -7.77 16.86 -10.90
CA LEU A 89 -6.56 16.04 -10.92
C LEU A 89 -6.42 15.28 -12.24
N SER A 90 -7.49 14.59 -12.67
CA SER A 90 -7.51 13.82 -13.91
C SER A 90 -7.21 14.72 -15.10
N ALA A 91 -7.88 15.87 -15.21
CA ALA A 91 -7.64 16.82 -16.29
C ALA A 91 -6.19 17.35 -16.28
N GLY A 92 -5.63 17.63 -15.10
CA GLY A 92 -4.23 18.03 -14.95
C GLY A 92 -3.24 16.96 -15.39
N ILE A 93 -3.46 15.69 -15.01
CA ILE A 93 -2.62 14.56 -15.44
C ILE A 93 -2.72 14.34 -16.95
N THR A 94 -3.94 14.40 -17.51
CA THR A 94 -4.13 14.31 -18.96
C THR A 94 -3.39 15.41 -19.71
N LEU A 95 -3.38 16.64 -19.18
CA LEU A 95 -2.59 17.74 -19.74
C LEU A 95 -1.08 17.43 -19.69
N LEU A 96 -0.57 17.03 -18.51
CA LEU A 96 0.85 16.69 -18.34
C LEU A 96 1.28 15.60 -19.32
N ARG A 97 0.48 14.55 -19.45
CA ARG A 97 0.70 13.46 -20.40
C ARG A 97 0.69 13.98 -21.84
N GLY A 98 -0.33 14.75 -22.22
CA GLY A 98 -0.45 15.31 -23.56
C GLY A 98 0.70 16.23 -23.95
N LEU A 99 1.26 16.98 -22.99
CA LEU A 99 2.45 17.81 -23.20
C LEU A 99 3.70 16.95 -23.48
N VAL A 100 3.92 15.92 -22.68
CA VAL A 100 5.05 14.99 -22.86
C VAL A 100 4.94 14.22 -24.18
N GLU A 101 3.75 13.77 -24.56
CA GLU A 101 3.52 13.03 -25.80
C GLU A 101 3.65 13.93 -27.05
N SER A 102 3.07 15.13 -27.02
CA SER A 102 2.90 15.97 -28.23
C SER A 102 4.02 16.98 -28.46
N PHE A 103 4.76 17.35 -27.41
CA PHE A 103 5.74 18.44 -27.47
C PHE A 103 7.14 18.05 -27.03
N TRP A 104 7.42 16.76 -26.82
CA TRP A 104 8.68 16.24 -26.27
C TRP A 104 9.95 16.98 -26.72
N ASP A 105 10.14 17.16 -28.03
CA ASP A 105 11.38 17.71 -28.59
C ASP A 105 11.59 19.19 -28.28
N SER A 106 10.50 19.93 -27.99
CA SER A 106 10.53 21.39 -27.77
C SER A 106 10.00 21.83 -26.41
N LEU A 107 9.55 20.88 -25.59
CA LEU A 107 8.90 21.11 -24.29
C LEU A 107 9.84 21.81 -23.30
N TYR A 108 9.29 22.69 -22.47
CA TYR A 108 10.03 23.32 -21.36
C TYR A 108 9.82 22.58 -20.03
N PRO A 109 10.86 22.45 -19.17
CA PRO A 109 12.27 22.82 -19.40
C PRO A 109 12.91 22.06 -20.56
N GLU A 110 13.90 22.66 -21.24
CA GLU A 110 14.60 22.02 -22.37
C GLU A 110 15.43 20.80 -21.91
N LEU A 111 15.81 19.93 -22.85
CA LEU A 111 16.83 18.92 -22.60
C LEU A 111 18.21 19.59 -22.55
N GLU A 112 19.04 19.23 -21.59
CA GLU A 112 20.42 19.73 -21.47
C GLU A 112 21.36 18.69 -22.07
N ASP A 113 21.91 18.94 -23.27
CA ASP A 113 22.76 17.99 -24.00
C ASP A 113 22.12 16.59 -24.21
N GLY A 114 20.79 16.55 -24.33
CA GLY A 114 20.00 15.32 -24.46
C GLY A 114 19.59 14.68 -23.12
N ASP A 115 20.01 15.26 -22.00
CA ASP A 115 19.62 14.85 -20.65
C ASP A 115 18.25 15.45 -20.26
N ALA A 116 17.40 14.62 -19.66
CA ALA A 116 16.06 14.96 -19.22
C ALA A 116 15.94 15.15 -17.69
N GLU A 117 17.03 15.05 -16.91
CA GLU A 117 17.00 15.19 -15.43
C GLU A 117 16.32 16.50 -14.99
N PHE A 118 16.73 17.62 -15.57
CA PHE A 118 16.15 18.92 -15.22
C PHE A 118 14.69 19.03 -15.64
N ARG A 119 14.33 18.47 -16.81
CA ARG A 119 12.95 18.42 -17.30
C ARG A 119 12.05 17.53 -16.44
N ALA A 120 12.60 16.48 -15.80
CA ALA A 120 11.84 15.57 -14.94
C ALA A 120 11.45 16.23 -13.60
N THR A 121 12.20 17.23 -13.14
CA THR A 121 12.05 17.84 -11.82
C THR A 121 10.61 18.32 -11.49
N PRO A 122 9.87 19.00 -12.38
CA PRO A 122 8.49 19.38 -12.09
C PRO A 122 7.55 18.18 -11.87
N LEU A 123 7.71 17.12 -12.66
CA LEU A 123 6.91 15.90 -12.55
C LEU A 123 7.27 15.10 -11.30
N GLU A 124 8.56 15.05 -10.95
CA GLU A 124 9.05 14.46 -9.70
C GLU A 124 8.44 15.17 -8.48
N TRP A 125 8.42 16.51 -8.50
CA TRP A 125 7.71 17.28 -7.46
C TRP A 125 6.22 16.94 -7.44
N PHE A 126 5.55 16.89 -8.59
CA PHE A 126 4.12 16.59 -8.67
C PHE A 126 3.76 15.21 -8.10
N GLY A 127 4.59 14.21 -8.39
CA GLY A 127 4.35 12.82 -8.03
C GLY A 127 4.84 12.41 -6.64
N ASN A 128 5.94 12.99 -6.16
CA ASN A 128 6.65 12.54 -4.96
C ASN A 128 6.81 13.60 -3.86
N TYR A 129 6.53 14.89 -4.12
CA TYR A 129 6.62 15.89 -3.06
C TYR A 129 5.46 15.77 -2.06
N PHE A 130 5.81 15.44 -0.82
CA PHE A 130 4.89 15.46 0.31
C PHE A 130 5.61 15.97 1.55
N ASP A 131 5.29 17.20 1.95
CA ASP A 131 5.70 17.76 3.23
C ASP A 131 4.45 18.35 3.92
N PRO A 132 3.88 17.67 4.93
CA PRO A 132 2.69 18.14 5.63
C PRO A 132 2.96 19.41 6.48
N SER A 133 4.24 19.80 6.64
CA SER A 133 4.67 21.01 7.35
C SER A 133 5.04 22.17 6.42
N LYS A 134 5.06 21.95 5.10
CA LYS A 134 5.47 22.98 4.12
C LYS A 134 4.53 23.03 2.94
N GLY A 135 3.53 23.90 3.05
CA GLY A 135 2.73 24.36 1.90
C GLY A 135 1.80 23.30 1.29
N SER A 136 1.37 23.58 0.06
CA SER A 136 0.50 22.71 -0.73
C SER A 136 1.32 21.69 -1.53
N SER A 137 0.79 20.48 -1.68
CA SER A 137 1.29 19.49 -2.63
C SER A 137 0.12 18.70 -3.22
N PRO A 138 0.26 18.07 -4.40
CA PRO A 138 -0.80 17.25 -4.99
C PRO A 138 -1.23 16.11 -4.07
N ALA A 139 -0.29 15.43 -3.42
CA ALA A 139 -0.57 14.34 -2.49
C ALA A 139 -1.30 14.83 -1.22
N LEU A 140 -1.04 16.05 -0.76
CA LEU A 140 -1.78 16.66 0.35
C LEU A 140 -3.18 17.09 -0.11
N ALA A 141 -3.29 17.72 -1.29
CA ALA A 141 -4.55 18.17 -1.87
C ALA A 141 -5.53 17.00 -2.05
N VAL A 142 -5.05 15.85 -2.53
CA VAL A 142 -5.85 14.61 -2.64
C VAL A 142 -6.39 14.15 -1.27
N ARG A 143 -5.58 14.19 -0.21
CA ARG A 143 -6.03 13.84 1.15
C ARG A 143 -7.00 14.85 1.75
N ARG A 144 -7.05 16.06 1.21
CA ARG A 144 -8.01 17.12 1.57
C ARG A 144 -9.30 17.08 0.75
N ILE A 145 -9.43 16.16 -0.22
CA ILE A 145 -10.67 15.99 -0.96
C ILE A 145 -11.76 15.49 0.01
N PRO A 146 -12.94 16.15 0.05
CA PRO A 146 -14.03 15.72 0.92
C PRO A 146 -14.49 14.30 0.60
N ILE A 147 -14.58 13.46 1.63
CA ILE A 147 -15.14 12.10 1.56
C ILE A 147 -16.56 12.04 2.16
N THR A 148 -17.13 13.19 2.52
CA THR A 148 -18.55 13.34 2.89
C THR A 148 -19.15 14.56 2.20
N LYS A 149 -20.47 14.60 2.04
CA LYS A 149 -21.18 15.75 1.46
C LYS A 149 -20.99 17.04 2.28
N SER A 150 -20.85 16.90 3.59
CA SER A 150 -20.65 18.02 4.52
C SER A 150 -19.28 18.70 4.40
N GLY A 151 -18.35 18.12 3.64
CA GLY A 151 -17.01 18.67 3.43
C GLY A 151 -15.91 18.00 4.24
N LEU A 152 -16.21 16.97 5.05
CA LEU A 152 -15.18 16.30 5.85
C LEU A 152 -14.20 15.51 4.98
N ASP A 153 -12.91 15.73 5.19
CA ASP A 153 -11.80 15.13 4.46
C ASP A 153 -11.25 13.85 5.12
N TRP A 154 -10.21 13.27 4.52
CA TRP A 154 -9.59 12.05 5.00
C TRP A 154 -8.87 12.23 6.36
N PHE A 155 -8.26 13.38 6.63
CA PHE A 155 -7.62 13.64 7.92
C PHE A 155 -8.65 13.74 9.04
N GLN A 156 -9.80 14.36 8.77
CA GLN A 156 -10.91 14.45 9.69
C GLN A 156 -11.51 13.06 9.97
N PHE A 157 -11.63 12.21 8.95
CA PHE A 157 -12.00 10.81 9.13
C PHE A 157 -11.02 10.08 10.04
N LYS A 158 -9.71 10.13 9.75
CA LYS A 158 -8.67 9.50 10.56
C LYS A 158 -8.67 10.03 12.01
N THR A 159 -8.82 11.34 12.18
CA THR A 159 -8.92 11.99 13.49
C THR A 159 -10.12 11.44 14.25
N SER A 160 -11.30 11.37 13.62
CA SER A 160 -12.51 10.85 14.26
C SER A 160 -12.34 9.40 14.73
N ARG A 161 -11.61 8.56 13.99
CA ARG A 161 -11.38 7.16 14.39
C ARG A 161 -10.34 6.99 15.51
N SER A 162 -9.54 8.03 15.79
CA SER A 162 -8.55 8.04 16.88
C SER A 162 -9.14 8.52 18.23
N VAL A 163 -10.28 9.23 18.19
CA VAL A 163 -10.97 9.72 19.39
C VAL A 163 -11.92 8.63 19.90
N PRO A 164 -11.90 8.25 21.19
CA PRO A 164 -12.85 7.28 21.73
C PRO A 164 -14.29 7.73 21.56
N SER A 165 -15.18 6.83 21.14
CA SER A 165 -16.63 7.11 21.06
C SER A 165 -17.26 7.24 22.44
N GLU A 166 -18.40 7.94 22.54
CA GLU A 166 -19.14 8.10 23.79
C GLU A 166 -19.49 6.74 24.41
N ALA A 167 -19.91 5.78 23.59
CA ALA A 167 -20.21 4.42 24.01
C ALA A 167 -18.98 3.71 24.63
N GLU A 168 -17.79 3.93 24.08
CA GLU A 168 -16.55 3.34 24.61
C GLU A 168 -16.06 3.98 25.91
N THR A 169 -16.51 5.20 26.24
CA THR A 169 -16.17 5.85 27.51
C THR A 169 -17.00 5.33 28.68
N GLN A 170 -18.11 4.65 28.42
CA GLN A 170 -18.98 4.13 29.47
C GLN A 170 -18.24 3.06 30.29
N GLY A 171 -18.06 3.33 31.58
CA GLY A 171 -17.34 2.43 32.49
C GLY A 171 -15.82 2.43 32.30
N ASN A 172 -15.25 3.34 31.49
CA ASN A 172 -13.81 3.46 31.27
C ASN A 172 -13.33 4.90 31.42
N GLU A 173 -12.86 5.24 32.62
CA GLU A 173 -12.40 6.59 33.00
C GLU A 173 -11.21 7.05 32.15
N THR A 174 -10.28 6.16 31.79
CA THR A 174 -9.13 6.48 30.93
C THR A 174 -9.58 6.92 29.53
N LYS A 175 -10.55 6.22 28.93
CA LYS A 175 -11.11 6.60 27.63
C LYS A 175 -11.95 7.87 27.71
N ALA A 176 -12.65 8.09 28.83
CA ALA A 176 -13.41 9.31 29.07
C ALA A 176 -12.50 10.56 29.12
N GLU A 177 -11.39 10.49 29.86
CA GLU A 177 -10.41 11.58 29.92
C GLU A 177 -9.70 11.79 28.57
N ALA A 178 -9.34 10.72 27.86
CA ALA A 178 -8.76 10.82 26.52
C ALA A 178 -9.71 11.51 25.51
N ARG A 179 -11.01 11.17 25.54
CA ARG A 179 -12.02 11.85 24.73
C ARG A 179 -12.13 13.32 25.10
N LYS A 180 -12.22 13.64 26.40
CA LYS A 180 -12.32 15.02 26.89
C LYS A 180 -11.12 15.87 26.44
N ALA A 181 -9.90 15.33 26.53
CA ALA A 181 -8.69 15.99 26.05
C ALA A 181 -8.74 16.24 24.52
N ALA A 182 -9.15 15.23 23.74
CA ALA A 182 -9.26 15.38 22.29
C ALA A 182 -10.29 16.43 21.87
N LEU A 183 -11.45 16.49 22.54
CA LEU A 183 -12.48 17.50 22.29
C LEU A 183 -12.02 18.90 22.70
N ALA A 184 -11.24 19.03 23.78
CA ALA A 184 -10.62 20.31 24.16
C ALA A 184 -9.63 20.82 23.09
N GLU A 185 -8.95 19.91 22.39
CA GLU A 185 -8.11 20.22 21.22
C GLU A 185 -8.91 20.42 19.91
N LYS A 186 -10.25 20.46 19.97
CA LYS A 186 -11.16 20.59 18.82
C LYS A 186 -10.99 19.48 17.76
N LYS A 187 -10.54 18.28 18.18
CA LYS A 187 -10.51 17.11 17.30
C LYS A 187 -11.94 16.67 17.00
N LEU A 188 -12.19 16.29 15.74
CA LEU A 188 -13.48 15.79 15.30
C LEU A 188 -13.83 14.50 16.05
N SER A 189 -15.04 14.40 16.60
CA SER A 189 -15.51 13.19 17.27
C SER A 189 -15.98 12.10 16.27
N PRO A 190 -16.02 10.82 16.69
CA PRO A 190 -16.63 9.76 15.89
C PRO A 190 -18.07 10.08 15.50
N GLU A 191 -18.86 10.61 16.43
CA GLU A 191 -20.30 10.85 16.26
C GLU A 191 -20.59 11.96 15.25
N GLU A 192 -19.78 13.03 15.24
CA GLU A 192 -19.87 14.10 14.23
C GLU A 192 -19.56 13.57 12.82
N PHE A 193 -18.51 12.75 12.69
CA PHE A 193 -18.21 12.12 11.40
C PHE A 193 -19.31 11.14 10.98
N ASP A 194 -19.81 10.32 11.89
CA ASP A 194 -20.83 9.31 11.60
C ASP A 194 -22.18 9.97 11.23
N LEU A 195 -22.48 11.16 11.77
CA LEU A 195 -23.61 11.97 11.32
C LEU A 195 -23.41 12.44 9.87
N ALA A 196 -22.26 13.04 9.55
CA ALA A 196 -21.94 13.47 8.19
C ALA A 196 -21.94 12.31 7.19
N PHE A 197 -21.46 11.13 7.60
CA PHE A 197 -21.55 9.90 6.85
C PHE A 197 -23.02 9.51 6.60
N ARG A 198 -23.86 9.48 7.64
CA ARG A 198 -25.30 9.16 7.51
C ARG A 198 -26.02 10.09 6.52
N GLU A 199 -25.71 11.37 6.54
CA GLU A 199 -26.29 12.37 5.62
C GLU A 199 -25.71 12.32 4.20
N THR A 200 -24.59 11.62 3.99
CA THR A 200 -23.98 11.48 2.66
C THR A 200 -24.68 10.36 1.87
N PRO A 201 -25.24 10.65 0.67
CA PRO A 201 -25.90 9.65 -0.17
C PRO A 201 -24.94 8.59 -0.72
N LYS A 202 -25.42 7.39 -1.00
CA LYS A 202 -24.62 6.33 -1.65
C LYS A 202 -24.12 6.70 -3.04
N THR A 203 -24.88 7.52 -3.78
CA THR A 203 -24.47 8.01 -5.12
C THR A 203 -23.19 8.82 -5.07
N PHE A 204 -23.02 9.66 -4.03
CA PHE A 204 -21.79 10.42 -3.80
C PHE A 204 -20.57 9.50 -3.69
N TYR A 205 -20.68 8.41 -2.94
CA TYR A 205 -19.58 7.46 -2.77
C TYR A 205 -19.26 6.67 -4.05
N ARG A 206 -20.26 6.38 -4.89
CA ARG A 206 -20.04 5.73 -6.19
C ARG A 206 -19.32 6.64 -7.17
N GLU A 207 -19.77 7.89 -7.26
CA GLU A 207 -19.12 8.92 -8.08
C GLU A 207 -17.67 9.13 -7.62
N LEU A 208 -17.46 9.24 -6.31
CA LEU A 208 -16.13 9.39 -5.73
C LEU A 208 -15.21 8.19 -6.03
N GLU A 209 -15.72 6.96 -5.96
CA GLU A 209 -14.94 5.75 -6.26
C GLU A 209 -14.57 5.67 -7.76
N ALA A 210 -15.51 6.00 -8.64
CA ALA A 210 -15.26 6.10 -10.08
C ALA A 210 -14.19 7.16 -10.41
N ASP A 211 -14.31 8.34 -9.79
CA ASP A 211 -13.33 9.42 -9.96
C ASP A 211 -11.93 9.01 -9.47
N PHE A 212 -11.83 8.29 -8.34
CA PHE A 212 -10.54 7.79 -7.84
C PHE A 212 -9.93 6.77 -8.79
N LYS A 213 -10.76 5.88 -9.35
CA LYS A 213 -10.32 4.90 -10.35
C LYS A 213 -9.77 5.59 -11.58
N THR A 214 -10.52 6.52 -12.17
CA THR A 214 -10.08 7.29 -13.33
C THR A 214 -8.80 8.09 -13.05
N ALA A 215 -8.70 8.73 -11.89
CA ALA A 215 -7.48 9.44 -11.49
C ALA A 215 -6.27 8.49 -11.41
N SER A 216 -6.44 7.31 -10.81
CA SER A 216 -5.38 6.30 -10.69
C SER A 216 -4.92 5.79 -12.05
N GLU A 217 -5.86 5.44 -12.94
CA GLU A 217 -5.59 5.01 -14.31
C GLU A 217 -4.83 6.09 -15.10
N ASN A 218 -5.20 7.37 -14.92
CA ASN A 218 -4.50 8.50 -15.53
C ASN A 218 -3.06 8.65 -15.02
N VAL A 219 -2.83 8.49 -13.70
CA VAL A 219 -1.45 8.53 -13.15
C VAL A 219 -0.62 7.39 -13.72
N ASP A 220 -1.16 6.18 -13.82
CA ASP A 220 -0.45 5.04 -14.40
C ASP A 220 -0.11 5.24 -15.88
N ALA A 221 -1.03 5.86 -16.63
CA ALA A 221 -0.78 6.21 -18.03
C ALA A 221 0.33 7.27 -18.16
N LEU A 222 0.34 8.30 -17.31
CA LEU A 222 1.42 9.30 -17.28
C LEU A 222 2.76 8.67 -16.89
N ASP A 223 2.79 7.81 -15.87
CA ASP A 223 3.98 7.07 -15.42
C ASP A 223 4.56 6.23 -16.57
N SER A 224 3.71 5.51 -17.33
CA SER A 224 4.14 4.76 -18.51
C SER A 224 4.81 5.64 -19.57
N VAL A 225 4.19 6.77 -19.92
CA VAL A 225 4.75 7.73 -20.89
C VAL A 225 6.07 8.32 -20.38
N CYS A 226 6.15 8.61 -19.08
CA CYS A 226 7.36 9.14 -18.48
C CYS A 226 8.51 8.13 -18.56
N ARG A 227 8.27 6.85 -18.25
CA ARG A 227 9.28 5.78 -18.38
C ARG A 227 9.78 5.63 -19.81
N GLU A 228 8.88 5.72 -20.80
CA GLU A 228 9.24 5.65 -22.21
C GLU A 228 10.11 6.83 -22.65
N LYS A 229 9.73 8.06 -22.27
CA LYS A 229 10.39 9.28 -22.77
C LYS A 229 11.65 9.66 -21.99
N PHE A 230 11.63 9.54 -20.67
CA PHE A 230 12.73 9.96 -19.80
C PHE A 230 13.76 8.85 -19.52
N GLY A 231 13.44 7.58 -19.78
CA GLY A 231 14.36 6.46 -19.56
C GLY A 231 14.82 6.35 -18.10
N ASP A 232 16.13 6.35 -17.88
CA ASP A 232 16.75 6.13 -16.56
C ASP A 232 16.44 7.24 -15.55
N VAL A 233 16.07 8.44 -16.01
CA VAL A 233 15.78 9.61 -15.19
C VAL A 233 14.27 9.89 -15.08
N ALA A 234 13.45 8.86 -15.34
CA ALA A 234 12.01 8.98 -15.26
C ALA A 234 11.52 9.39 -13.86
N PRO A 235 10.64 10.41 -13.77
CA PRO A 235 10.07 10.84 -12.49
C PRO A 235 9.16 9.77 -11.89
N GLY A 236 9.07 9.74 -10.57
CA GLY A 236 8.17 8.86 -9.82
C GLY A 236 6.89 9.54 -9.36
N PHE A 237 5.85 8.72 -9.14
CA PHE A 237 4.52 9.17 -8.69
C PHE A 237 4.05 8.47 -7.40
N ARG A 238 4.99 8.02 -6.57
CA ARG A 238 4.74 7.16 -5.40
C ARG A 238 3.85 7.84 -4.37
N GLU A 239 4.09 9.10 -4.04
CA GLU A 239 3.33 9.79 -3.00
C GLU A 239 1.92 10.15 -3.42
N LEU A 240 1.75 10.52 -4.69
CA LEU A 240 0.44 10.77 -5.28
C LEU A 240 -0.38 9.47 -5.38
N LYS A 241 0.21 8.37 -5.86
CA LYS A 241 -0.44 7.05 -5.89
C LYS A 241 -0.85 6.59 -4.50
N ARG A 242 0.03 6.74 -3.51
CA ARG A 242 -0.28 6.45 -2.10
C ARG A 242 -1.46 7.27 -1.58
N ALA A 243 -1.51 8.57 -1.90
CA ALA A 243 -2.62 9.44 -1.50
C ALA A 243 -3.96 8.97 -2.11
N LEU A 244 -3.97 8.66 -3.41
CA LEU A 244 -5.15 8.15 -4.11
C LEU A 244 -5.63 6.83 -3.48
N GLU A 245 -4.72 5.89 -3.21
CA GLU A 245 -5.04 4.60 -2.61
C GLU A 245 -5.62 4.72 -1.19
N GLU A 246 -5.02 5.55 -0.33
CA GLU A 246 -5.47 5.77 1.06
C GLU A 246 -6.89 6.34 1.11
N VAL A 247 -7.17 7.35 0.29
CA VAL A 247 -8.48 8.02 0.28
C VAL A 247 -9.51 7.14 -0.44
N SER A 248 -9.15 6.50 -1.56
CA SER A 248 -10.01 5.55 -2.28
C SER A 248 -10.41 4.37 -1.39
N THR A 249 -9.47 3.79 -0.64
CA THR A 249 -9.75 2.69 0.30
C THR A 249 -10.73 3.14 1.39
N SER A 250 -10.54 4.34 1.93
CA SER A 250 -11.44 4.90 2.95
C SER A 250 -12.85 5.15 2.37
N ALA A 251 -12.94 5.73 1.18
CA ALA A 251 -14.20 5.95 0.48
C ALA A 251 -14.92 4.63 0.15
N ARG A 252 -14.19 3.59 -0.25
CA ARG A 252 -14.72 2.25 -0.51
C ARG A 252 -15.29 1.62 0.75
N ILE A 253 -14.59 1.72 1.89
CA ILE A 253 -15.11 1.22 3.18
C ILE A 253 -16.43 1.93 3.52
N LEU A 254 -16.49 3.25 3.38
CA LEU A 254 -17.72 4.02 3.63
C LEU A 254 -18.86 3.62 2.67
N LEU A 255 -18.56 3.39 1.40
CA LEU A 255 -19.54 2.88 0.43
C LEU A 255 -20.09 1.51 0.85
N GLN A 256 -19.22 0.58 1.24
CA GLN A 256 -19.64 -0.75 1.68
C GLN A 256 -20.52 -0.68 2.93
N GLU A 257 -20.17 0.17 3.90
CA GLU A 257 -21.03 0.40 5.07
C GLU A 257 -22.39 1.02 4.71
N LYS A 258 -22.45 1.89 3.70
CA LYS A 258 -23.73 2.39 3.17
C LYS A 258 -24.57 1.30 2.52
N LEU A 259 -23.96 0.45 1.71
CA LEU A 259 -24.66 -0.64 1.03
C LEU A 259 -25.21 -1.69 2.00
N LYS A 260 -24.57 -1.88 3.16
CA LYS A 260 -25.12 -2.71 4.24
C LYS A 260 -26.38 -2.11 4.87
N GLN A 261 -26.44 -0.78 5.02
CA GLN A 261 -27.58 -0.09 5.63
C GLN A 261 -28.75 0.11 4.65
N ASP A 262 -28.45 0.31 3.37
CA ASP A 262 -29.41 0.54 2.29
C ASP A 262 -28.95 -0.20 1.01
N PRO A 263 -29.21 -1.52 0.91
CA PRO A 263 -28.82 -2.32 -0.25
C PRO A 263 -29.52 -1.82 -1.50
N ASP A 264 -28.87 -1.96 -2.66
CA ASP A 264 -29.49 -1.56 -3.91
C ASP A 264 -30.74 -2.40 -4.20
N PRO A 265 -31.79 -1.77 -4.76
CA PRO A 265 -32.92 -2.53 -5.28
C PRO A 265 -32.35 -3.49 -6.33
N VAL A 266 -32.49 -4.78 -6.07
CA VAL A 266 -32.16 -5.83 -7.02
C VAL A 266 -33.02 -5.55 -8.25
N ALA A 267 -32.39 -5.09 -9.34
CA ALA A 267 -33.07 -5.00 -10.62
C ALA A 267 -33.60 -6.41 -10.93
N PRO A 268 -34.90 -6.57 -11.26
CA PRO A 268 -35.39 -7.86 -11.71
C PRO A 268 -34.59 -8.21 -12.97
N SER A 269 -33.73 -9.22 -12.86
CA SER A 269 -33.05 -9.77 -14.01
C SER A 269 -34.14 -10.33 -14.91
N GLU A 270 -34.45 -9.61 -16.00
CA GLU A 270 -35.27 -10.13 -17.08
C GLU A 270 -34.57 -11.38 -17.59
N VAL A 271 -35.19 -12.54 -17.34
CA VAL A 271 -34.80 -13.81 -17.93
C VAL A 271 -35.48 -13.85 -19.30
N PRO A 272 -34.76 -13.83 -20.44
CA PRO A 272 -35.36 -14.20 -21.70
C PRO A 272 -35.61 -15.72 -21.68
N ALA A 273 -36.89 -16.09 -21.79
CA ALA A 273 -37.31 -17.45 -22.00
C ALA A 273 -37.10 -17.83 -23.48
N GLU A 274 -36.31 -18.88 -23.74
CA GLU A 274 -36.35 -19.81 -24.89
C GLU A 274 -35.15 -20.77 -24.69
N GLY A 275 -35.32 -22.06 -24.41
CA GLY A 275 -35.67 -23.11 -25.37
C GLY A 275 -34.72 -24.29 -25.13
N LEU A 276 -35.27 -25.47 -24.83
CA LEU A 276 -34.56 -26.70 -24.46
C LEU A 276 -33.82 -27.33 -25.65
N GLU A 277 -32.58 -27.83 -25.45
CA GLU A 277 -32.23 -29.27 -25.54
C GLU A 277 -30.70 -29.53 -25.42
N GLY A 278 -30.33 -30.27 -24.37
CA GLY A 278 -29.38 -31.41 -24.40
C GLY A 278 -27.87 -31.20 -24.57
N ALA A 279 -27.11 -31.25 -23.46
CA ALA A 279 -25.95 -32.16 -23.31
C ALA A 279 -25.32 -32.10 -21.88
N GLN A 280 -25.48 -33.21 -21.16
CA GLN A 280 -24.66 -33.81 -20.09
C GLN A 280 -23.62 -32.99 -19.30
N ALA A 281 -23.95 -32.81 -18.02
CA ALA A 281 -23.22 -33.19 -16.81
C ALA A 281 -21.67 -33.15 -16.79
N VAL A 282 -21.15 -32.16 -16.07
CA VAL A 282 -20.00 -32.33 -15.17
C VAL A 282 -20.34 -31.62 -13.85
N SER A 283 -20.56 -32.41 -12.80
CA SER A 283 -20.77 -31.92 -11.44
C SER A 283 -19.42 -31.78 -10.75
N GLU A 284 -18.87 -30.57 -10.70
CA GLU A 284 -17.86 -30.21 -9.72
C GLU A 284 -18.55 -29.72 -8.44
N GLY A 285 -18.26 -30.44 -7.35
CA GLY A 285 -18.82 -30.20 -6.04
C GLY A 285 -18.36 -28.86 -5.46
N GLY A 286 -19.30 -28.17 -4.83
CA GLY A 286 -19.04 -26.94 -4.09
C GLY A 286 -18.04 -27.13 -2.95
N ILE A 287 -17.31 -26.05 -2.69
CA ILE A 287 -16.58 -25.80 -1.44
C ILE A 287 -17.00 -24.38 -1.00
N PRO A 288 -17.33 -24.17 0.28
CA PRO A 288 -18.16 -23.07 0.74
C PRO A 288 -17.44 -21.72 0.78
N GLU A 289 -18.18 -20.67 0.41
CA GLU A 289 -17.89 -19.29 0.78
C GLU A 289 -18.03 -19.13 2.30
N GLU A 290 -16.93 -19.37 3.01
CA GLU A 290 -16.79 -18.89 4.40
C GLU A 290 -16.20 -17.48 4.40
N GLY A 291 -17.09 -16.54 4.70
CA GLY A 291 -16.89 -15.26 5.38
C GLY A 291 -15.47 -14.67 5.43
N LEU A 292 -15.26 -13.62 4.64
CA LEU A 292 -14.32 -12.58 5.03
C LEU A 292 -14.90 -11.85 6.25
N GLU A 293 -14.60 -12.35 7.45
CA GLU A 293 -14.79 -11.57 8.67
C GLU A 293 -13.98 -10.27 8.56
N SER A 294 -14.64 -9.18 8.98
CA SER A 294 -14.17 -7.80 8.96
C SER A 294 -12.70 -7.66 9.39
N SER A 295 -11.84 -7.21 8.49
CA SER A 295 -10.52 -6.72 8.88
C SER A 295 -10.62 -5.24 9.21
N GLY A 296 -10.77 -4.97 10.50
CA GLY A 296 -10.81 -3.62 11.06
C GLY A 296 -9.52 -2.84 10.82
N ASN A 297 -9.70 -1.53 10.64
CA ASN A 297 -8.76 -0.42 10.89
C ASN A 297 -7.39 -0.86 11.46
N LEU A 298 -6.36 -1.01 10.61
CA LEU A 298 -5.01 -1.35 11.06
C LEU A 298 -4.29 -0.11 11.62
N GLU A 299 -4.61 0.24 12.86
CA GLU A 299 -3.71 0.98 13.72
C GLU A 299 -2.67 0.01 14.30
N LEU A 300 -1.39 0.30 14.13
CA LEU A 300 -0.31 -0.43 14.81
C LEU A 300 -0.23 0.03 16.27
N ARG A 301 -1.02 -0.60 17.16
CA ARG A 301 -1.09 -0.19 18.57
C ARG A 301 0.00 -0.82 19.42
N ASN A 302 0.49 -1.98 18.99
CA ASN A 302 1.51 -2.72 19.71
C ASN A 302 2.31 -3.62 18.75
N ARG A 303 3.38 -4.21 19.27
CA ARG A 303 4.24 -5.14 18.52
C ARG A 303 3.43 -6.29 17.92
N GLN A 304 2.47 -6.87 18.65
CA GLN A 304 1.69 -8.02 18.17
C GLN A 304 0.82 -7.66 16.96
N ASP A 305 0.29 -6.43 16.88
CA ASP A 305 -0.46 -5.94 15.71
C ASP A 305 0.42 -5.86 14.47
N ALA A 306 1.65 -5.33 14.63
CA ALA A 306 2.63 -5.30 13.56
C ALA A 306 2.98 -6.71 13.08
N LEU A 307 3.15 -7.66 13.99
CA LEU A 307 3.42 -9.06 13.64
C LEU A 307 2.25 -9.70 12.87
N ARG A 308 1.01 -9.47 13.34
CA ARG A 308 -0.20 -9.96 12.66
C ARG A 308 -0.32 -9.39 11.25
N MET A 309 -0.01 -8.11 11.07
CA MET A 309 -0.03 -7.45 9.76
C MET A 309 1.04 -8.02 8.82
N LEU A 310 2.26 -8.22 9.30
CA LEU A 310 3.34 -8.83 8.48
C LEU A 310 2.98 -10.26 8.05
N ILE A 311 2.37 -11.05 8.95
CA ILE A 311 1.91 -12.40 8.63
C ILE A 311 0.76 -12.35 7.61
N ALA A 312 -0.19 -11.44 7.76
CA ALA A 312 -1.31 -11.28 6.83
C ALA A 312 -0.81 -10.84 5.43
N ALA A 313 0.12 -9.89 5.38
CA ALA A 313 0.76 -9.44 4.14
C ALA A 313 1.53 -10.58 3.46
N ALA A 314 2.34 -11.34 4.21
CA ALA A 314 3.06 -12.49 3.67
C ALA A 314 2.10 -13.56 3.11
N ARG A 315 0.98 -13.82 3.80
CA ARG A 315 -0.04 -14.75 3.30
C ARG A 315 -0.70 -14.25 2.02
N PHE A 316 -1.05 -12.97 1.95
CA PHE A 316 -1.64 -12.34 0.77
C PHE A 316 -0.69 -12.40 -0.43
N LEU A 317 0.56 -11.96 -0.25
CA LEU A 317 1.59 -11.97 -1.30
C LEU A 317 1.87 -13.39 -1.82
N ARG A 318 1.92 -14.39 -0.93
CA ARG A 318 2.11 -15.80 -1.34
C ARG A 318 0.94 -16.34 -2.17
N ARG A 319 -0.29 -15.92 -1.88
CA ARG A 319 -1.46 -16.30 -2.69
C ARG A 319 -1.45 -15.62 -4.05
N ALA A 320 -1.01 -14.37 -4.11
CA ALA A 320 -0.91 -13.61 -5.36
C ALA A 320 0.22 -14.11 -6.26
N SER A 321 1.38 -14.45 -5.67
CA SER A 321 2.55 -14.96 -6.38
C SER A 321 3.26 -16.05 -5.56
N PRO A 322 2.89 -17.33 -5.73
CA PRO A 322 3.48 -18.43 -4.96
C PRO A 322 4.98 -18.65 -5.21
N SER A 323 5.50 -18.20 -6.36
CA SER A 323 6.91 -18.31 -6.74
C SER A 323 7.77 -17.12 -6.29
N ASP A 324 7.18 -16.07 -5.72
CA ASP A 324 7.90 -14.94 -5.15
C ASP A 324 8.56 -15.33 -3.82
N PRO A 325 9.89 -15.20 -3.63
CA PRO A 325 10.56 -15.51 -2.39
C PRO A 325 10.24 -14.56 -1.22
N VAL A 326 9.79 -13.32 -1.48
CA VAL A 326 9.53 -12.29 -0.46
C VAL A 326 8.60 -12.76 0.66
N PRO A 327 7.38 -13.28 0.40
CA PRO A 327 6.47 -13.70 1.47
C PRO A 327 7.06 -14.77 2.40
N TYR A 328 7.85 -15.70 1.85
CA TYR A 328 8.51 -16.75 2.64
C TYR A 328 9.58 -16.17 3.55
N LEU A 329 10.35 -15.20 3.04
CA LEU A 329 11.38 -14.48 3.78
C LEU A 329 10.81 -13.66 4.93
N VAL A 330 9.68 -12.98 4.74
CA VAL A 330 9.05 -12.16 5.80
C VAL A 330 8.75 -13.01 7.04
N LEU A 331 8.19 -14.20 6.86
CA LEU A 331 7.89 -15.10 7.98
C LEU A 331 9.17 -15.55 8.71
N ARG A 332 10.24 -15.83 7.96
CA ARG A 332 11.54 -16.24 8.55
C ARG A 332 12.26 -15.09 9.22
N ALA A 333 12.24 -13.90 8.62
CA ALA A 333 12.79 -12.70 9.22
C ALA A 333 12.13 -12.41 10.58
N LEU A 334 10.81 -12.60 10.66
CA LEU A 334 10.09 -12.50 11.93
C LEU A 334 10.55 -13.56 12.94
N ARG A 335 10.37 -14.85 12.62
CA ARG A 335 10.57 -15.95 13.58
C ARG A 335 12.03 -16.18 13.95
N TRP A 336 12.92 -16.13 12.97
CA TRP A 336 14.34 -16.32 13.20
C TRP A 336 15.02 -15.04 13.72
N GLY A 337 14.41 -13.87 13.50
CA GLY A 337 14.78 -12.65 14.20
C GLY A 337 14.58 -12.77 15.71
N GLU A 338 13.47 -13.40 16.15
CA GLU A 338 13.21 -13.68 17.57
C GLU A 338 14.26 -14.63 18.16
N LEU A 339 14.65 -15.69 17.43
CA LEU A 339 15.72 -16.60 17.86
C LEU A 339 17.07 -15.89 18.01
N ARG A 340 17.45 -15.05 17.03
CA ARG A 340 18.71 -14.31 17.09
C ARG A 340 18.73 -13.27 18.20
N ALA A 341 17.59 -12.64 18.47
CA ALA A 341 17.46 -11.70 19.58
C ALA A 341 17.67 -12.36 20.95
N ALA A 342 17.45 -13.69 21.07
CA ALA A 342 17.67 -14.44 22.30
C ALA A 342 19.16 -14.72 22.59
N ASN A 343 20.09 -14.40 21.67
CA ASN A 343 21.54 -14.47 21.90
C ASN A 343 22.07 -15.81 22.45
N GLY A 344 21.43 -16.93 22.06
CA GLY A 344 21.84 -18.29 22.45
C GLY A 344 21.14 -18.85 23.70
N ASP A 345 20.31 -18.06 24.39
CA ASP A 345 19.45 -18.53 25.47
C ASP A 345 18.09 -18.99 24.91
N LEU A 346 18.10 -20.15 24.26
CA LEU A 346 16.90 -20.75 23.67
C LEU A 346 16.27 -21.72 24.67
N ASP A 347 15.21 -21.29 25.35
CA ASP A 347 14.48 -22.13 26.29
C ASP A 347 13.20 -22.74 25.67
N GLY A 348 12.54 -23.61 26.43
CA GLY A 348 11.29 -24.25 26.00
C GLY A 348 10.13 -23.26 25.79
N ALA A 349 10.17 -22.05 26.36
CA ALA A 349 9.14 -21.04 26.15
C ALA A 349 9.27 -20.39 24.76
N LEU A 350 10.49 -20.28 24.23
CA LEU A 350 10.74 -19.78 22.87
C LEU A 350 10.56 -20.87 21.80
N LEU A 351 10.89 -22.13 22.12
CA LEU A 351 10.81 -23.28 21.24
C LEU A 351 9.45 -23.99 21.33
N GLU A 352 8.39 -23.28 20.94
CA GLU A 352 7.03 -23.81 20.97
C GLU A 352 6.85 -25.03 20.04
N ALA A 353 6.15 -26.06 20.53
CA ALA A 353 5.83 -27.23 19.74
C ALA A 353 4.68 -26.98 18.76
N PRO A 354 4.69 -27.56 17.55
CA PRO A 354 3.56 -27.49 16.64
C PRO A 354 2.34 -28.26 17.21
N PRO A 355 1.11 -27.83 16.90
CA PRO A 355 -0.08 -28.60 17.21
C PRO A 355 -0.02 -30.02 16.63
N GLY A 356 -0.52 -31.01 17.38
CA GLY A 356 -0.37 -32.44 17.02
C GLY A 356 -0.99 -32.81 15.67
N ASP A 357 -2.08 -32.15 15.27
CA ASP A 357 -2.75 -32.39 13.99
C ASP A 357 -1.96 -31.87 12.79
N VAL A 358 -1.16 -30.80 12.95
CA VAL A 358 -0.33 -30.22 11.90
C VAL A 358 0.72 -31.21 11.41
N ARG A 359 1.39 -31.93 12.34
CA ARG A 359 2.40 -32.95 12.00
C ARG A 359 1.79 -34.06 11.15
N VAL A 360 0.62 -34.55 11.56
CA VAL A 360 -0.11 -35.63 10.86
C VAL A 360 -0.52 -35.15 9.47
N LYS A 361 -1.15 -33.96 9.37
CA LYS A 361 -1.62 -33.40 8.09
C LYS A 361 -0.47 -33.16 7.10
N LEU A 362 0.67 -32.64 7.56
CA LEU A 362 1.86 -32.47 6.71
C LEU A 362 2.38 -33.79 6.17
N LYS A 363 2.56 -34.78 7.06
CA LYS A 363 3.07 -36.09 6.67
C LYS A 363 2.12 -36.79 5.70
N THR A 364 0.83 -36.81 5.98
CA THR A 364 -0.18 -37.43 5.11
C THR A 364 -0.25 -36.75 3.75
N SER A 365 -0.24 -35.41 3.70
CA SER A 365 -0.31 -34.67 2.43
C SER A 365 0.95 -34.86 1.59
N ALA A 366 2.13 -34.89 2.23
CA ALA A 366 3.39 -35.16 1.55
C ALA A 366 3.46 -36.60 0.98
N LEU A 367 2.96 -37.59 1.73
CA LEU A 367 2.86 -38.97 1.24
C LEU A 367 1.89 -39.10 0.07
N ALA A 368 0.85 -38.26 0.02
CA ALA A 368 -0.09 -38.19 -1.09
C ALA A 368 0.44 -37.42 -2.31
N GLY A 369 1.61 -36.77 -2.20
CA GLY A 369 2.17 -35.92 -3.26
C GLY A 369 1.42 -34.59 -3.46
N ASP A 370 0.58 -34.18 -2.51
CA ASP A 370 -0.16 -32.92 -2.58
C ASP A 370 0.71 -31.77 -2.08
N TRP A 371 1.65 -31.34 -2.94
CA TRP A 371 2.65 -30.35 -2.58
C TRP A 371 2.09 -28.95 -2.35
N ASN A 372 0.97 -28.59 -2.99
CA ASN A 372 0.26 -27.33 -2.71
C ASN A 372 -0.26 -27.30 -1.27
N LYS A 373 -0.89 -28.39 -0.84
CA LYS A 373 -1.40 -28.51 0.52
C LYS A 373 -0.29 -28.60 1.56
N VAL A 374 0.79 -29.31 1.26
CA VAL A 374 2.00 -29.32 2.10
C VAL A 374 2.52 -27.90 2.30
N LEU A 375 2.64 -27.13 1.22
CA LEU A 375 3.13 -25.75 1.27
C LEU A 375 2.19 -24.83 2.05
N GLU A 376 0.88 -24.98 1.90
CA GLU A 376 -0.09 -24.20 2.67
C GLU A 376 0.02 -24.47 4.17
N ILE A 377 0.01 -25.75 4.57
CA ILE A 377 0.08 -26.17 5.98
C ILE A 377 1.43 -25.74 6.59
N ALA A 378 2.53 -25.98 5.89
CA ALA A 378 3.87 -25.70 6.40
C ALA A 378 4.09 -24.21 6.65
N GLU A 379 3.64 -23.35 5.74
CA GLU A 379 3.80 -21.90 5.88
C GLU A 379 2.84 -21.29 6.90
N ASN A 380 1.63 -21.84 7.06
CA ASN A 380 0.75 -21.43 8.16
C ASN A 380 1.37 -21.79 9.52
N ALA A 381 2.03 -22.95 9.62
CA ALA A 381 2.80 -23.32 10.81
C ALA A 381 4.06 -22.44 11.00
N ALA A 382 4.75 -22.08 9.90
CA ALA A 382 5.90 -21.18 9.93
C ALA A 382 5.54 -19.78 10.45
N ALA A 383 4.32 -19.32 10.19
CA ALA A 383 3.82 -18.05 10.73
C ALA A 383 3.54 -18.11 12.24
N GLY A 384 3.30 -19.29 12.80
CA GLY A 384 3.05 -19.52 14.23
C GLY A 384 4.32 -19.53 15.08
N GLY A 385 4.17 -19.74 16.39
CA GLY A 385 5.31 -19.73 17.31
C GLY A 385 6.24 -20.94 17.13
N CYS A 386 5.70 -22.10 16.73
CA CYS A 386 6.51 -23.27 16.38
C CYS A 386 7.43 -23.04 15.18
N GLY A 387 7.14 -22.03 14.35
CA GLY A 387 7.99 -21.59 13.24
C GLY A 387 9.37 -21.08 13.65
N ARG A 388 9.58 -20.83 14.94
CA ARG A 388 10.90 -20.48 15.50
C ARG A 388 11.84 -21.68 15.43
N GLY A 389 11.46 -22.79 16.05
CA GLY A 389 12.35 -23.91 16.33
C GLY A 389 12.11 -25.18 15.53
N TRP A 390 10.92 -25.36 14.93
CA TRP A 390 10.56 -26.63 14.32
C TRP A 390 11.12 -26.77 12.89
N LEU A 391 12.30 -27.37 12.77
CA LEU A 391 13.07 -27.46 11.53
C LEU A 391 12.43 -28.36 10.46
N ASP A 392 11.61 -29.34 10.86
CA ASP A 392 10.92 -30.23 9.91
C ASP A 392 10.03 -29.43 8.94
N LEU A 393 9.44 -28.32 9.40
CA LEU A 393 8.58 -27.48 8.57
C LEU A 393 9.35 -26.94 7.36
N HIS A 394 10.63 -26.57 7.54
CA HIS A 394 11.45 -25.99 6.50
C HIS A 394 11.84 -27.02 5.45
N ARG A 395 12.11 -28.26 5.88
CA ARG A 395 12.28 -29.39 4.97
C ARG A 395 11.04 -29.61 4.10
N TYR A 396 9.85 -29.65 4.72
CA TYR A 396 8.59 -29.79 3.98
C TYR A 396 8.34 -28.62 3.01
N THR A 397 8.60 -27.39 3.45
CA THR A 397 8.43 -26.18 2.62
C THR A 397 9.36 -26.22 1.41
N ILE A 398 10.66 -26.48 1.63
CA ILE A 398 11.66 -26.52 0.55
C ILE A 398 11.33 -27.65 -0.43
N ARG A 399 10.97 -28.84 0.08
CA ARG A 399 10.54 -29.96 -0.78
C ARG A 399 9.32 -29.59 -1.62
N ALA A 400 8.28 -29.01 -1.02
CA ALA A 400 7.10 -28.60 -1.75
C ALA A 400 7.41 -27.55 -2.82
N CYS A 401 8.24 -26.56 -2.52
CA CYS A 401 8.69 -25.56 -3.50
C CYS A 401 9.47 -26.19 -4.67
N GLU A 402 10.31 -27.19 -4.41
CA GLU A 402 11.04 -27.91 -5.48
C GLU A 402 10.10 -28.67 -6.40
N GLU A 403 9.14 -29.42 -5.83
CA GLU A 403 8.18 -30.22 -6.58
C GLU A 403 7.18 -29.36 -7.36
N LEU A 404 6.89 -28.14 -6.88
CA LEU A 404 6.05 -27.15 -7.56
C LEU A 404 6.82 -26.25 -8.55
N GLY A 405 8.15 -26.38 -8.65
CA GLY A 405 8.97 -25.58 -9.56
C GLY A 405 9.30 -24.17 -9.06
N TYR A 406 9.07 -23.85 -7.78
CA TYR A 406 9.40 -22.57 -7.13
C TYR A 406 10.89 -22.54 -6.72
N THR A 407 11.78 -22.71 -7.70
CA THR A 407 13.23 -22.88 -7.49
C THR A 407 13.88 -21.70 -6.77
N GLY A 408 13.48 -20.46 -7.11
CA GLY A 408 13.95 -19.25 -6.43
C GLY A 408 13.60 -19.21 -4.94
N VAL A 409 12.40 -19.68 -4.57
CA VAL A 409 11.96 -19.79 -3.18
C VAL A 409 12.76 -20.85 -2.45
N ALA A 410 12.88 -22.04 -3.04
CA ALA A 410 13.62 -23.16 -2.44
C ALA A 410 15.09 -22.79 -2.18
N LEU A 411 15.77 -22.17 -3.15
CA LEU A 411 17.14 -21.68 -3.01
C LEU A 411 17.26 -20.67 -1.87
N THR A 412 16.36 -19.68 -1.85
CA THR A 412 16.35 -18.61 -0.84
C THR A 412 16.18 -19.17 0.58
N LEU A 413 15.24 -20.11 0.75
CA LEU A 413 14.99 -20.76 2.04
C LEU A 413 16.17 -21.62 2.49
N ARG A 414 16.81 -22.36 1.57
CA ARG A 414 18.02 -23.14 1.86
C ARG A 414 19.16 -22.24 2.36
N SER A 415 19.45 -21.15 1.65
CA SER A 415 20.50 -20.20 2.04
C SER A 415 20.23 -19.55 3.39
N ASN A 416 18.99 -19.13 3.64
CA ASN A 416 18.60 -18.51 4.90
C ASN A 416 18.66 -19.52 6.06
N LEU A 417 18.23 -20.76 5.84
CA LEU A 417 18.31 -21.81 6.86
C LEU A 417 19.76 -22.14 7.20
N LYS A 418 20.64 -22.23 6.20
CA LYS A 418 22.08 -22.43 6.44
C LYS A 418 22.67 -21.32 7.30
N ALA A 419 22.32 -20.07 7.02
CA ALA A 419 22.78 -18.93 7.83
C ALA A 419 22.26 -19.03 9.28
N LEU A 420 20.99 -19.38 9.48
CA LEU A 420 20.44 -19.59 10.83
C LEU A 420 21.20 -20.66 11.60
N LEU A 421 21.47 -21.80 10.98
CA LEU A 421 22.13 -22.93 11.65
C LEU A 421 23.62 -22.67 11.90
N ALA A 422 24.24 -21.78 11.12
CA ALA A 422 25.58 -21.27 11.42
C ALA A 422 25.57 -20.37 12.66
N ASP A 423 24.56 -19.50 12.79
CA ASP A 423 24.40 -18.61 13.95
C ASP A 423 24.00 -19.39 15.21
N LEU A 424 23.21 -20.46 15.07
CA LEU A 424 22.63 -21.25 16.15
C LEU A 424 22.93 -22.76 15.96
N PRO A 425 24.19 -23.19 16.12
CA PRO A 425 24.60 -24.56 15.79
C PRO A 425 24.00 -25.64 16.70
N LYS A 426 23.50 -25.26 17.89
CA LYS A 426 22.82 -26.20 18.79
C LYS A 426 21.38 -26.47 18.39
N LEU A 427 20.74 -25.57 17.62
CA LEU A 427 19.30 -25.60 17.33
C LEU A 427 18.82 -26.96 16.79
N PRO A 428 19.51 -27.65 15.86
CA PRO A 428 19.04 -28.94 15.33
C PRO A 428 18.98 -30.08 16.34
N THR A 429 19.70 -29.98 17.46
CA THR A 429 19.75 -31.03 18.49
C THR A 429 18.98 -30.65 19.77
N MET A 430 18.24 -29.54 19.75
CA MET A 430 17.41 -29.12 20.88
C MET A 430 16.05 -29.81 20.88
N THR A 431 15.32 -29.65 21.98
CA THR A 431 13.93 -30.08 22.12
C THR A 431 12.99 -28.87 22.13
N LEU A 432 11.78 -29.09 21.62
CA LEU A 432 10.65 -28.19 21.72
C LEU A 432 9.98 -28.33 23.10
N ALA A 433 9.01 -27.47 23.39
CA ALA A 433 8.27 -27.46 24.66
C ALA A 433 7.54 -28.78 25.01
N ASP A 434 7.30 -29.66 24.02
CA ASP A 434 6.65 -30.97 24.18
C ASP A 434 7.65 -32.14 24.25
N ASP A 435 8.92 -31.85 24.52
CA ASP A 435 10.06 -32.79 24.53
C ASP A 435 10.37 -33.47 23.18
N THR A 436 9.69 -33.08 22.09
CA THR A 436 10.07 -33.54 20.76
C THR A 436 11.27 -32.78 20.22
N GLY A 437 12.08 -33.40 19.37
CA GLY A 437 13.21 -32.73 18.74
C GLY A 437 12.78 -31.58 17.82
N THR A 438 13.58 -30.51 17.77
CA THR A 438 13.46 -29.44 16.78
C THR A 438 13.60 -29.96 15.35
N ALA A 439 14.44 -30.96 15.14
CA ALA A 439 14.54 -31.76 13.92
C ALA A 439 14.33 -33.24 14.22
N ASN A 440 13.44 -33.89 13.47
CA ASN A 440 13.33 -35.35 13.49
C ASN A 440 14.53 -36.01 12.77
N PRO A 441 14.75 -37.33 12.91
CA PRO A 441 15.90 -38.01 12.30
C PRO A 441 16.03 -37.79 10.79
N GLU A 442 14.92 -37.82 10.05
CA GLU A 442 14.91 -37.60 8.60
C GLU A 442 15.27 -36.14 8.26
N THR A 443 14.88 -35.17 9.09
CA THR A 443 15.27 -33.77 8.91
C THR A 443 16.74 -33.57 9.24
N MET A 444 17.26 -34.22 10.27
CA MET A 444 18.69 -34.20 10.59
C MET A 444 19.53 -34.75 9.44
N ASP A 445 19.16 -35.91 8.90
CA ASP A 445 19.83 -36.50 7.75
C ASP A 445 19.77 -35.58 6.51
N TRP A 446 18.61 -34.96 6.27
CA TRP A 446 18.43 -33.97 5.19
C TRP A 446 19.34 -32.74 5.36
N LEU A 447 19.41 -32.17 6.56
CA LEU A 447 20.26 -31.00 6.85
C LEU A 447 21.73 -31.28 6.57
N VAL A 448 22.21 -32.48 6.94
CA VAL A 448 23.59 -32.92 6.68
C VAL A 448 23.81 -33.16 5.19
N ARG A 449 22.91 -33.90 4.54
CA ARG A 449 23.01 -34.24 3.10
C ARG A 449 23.02 -33.01 2.20
N GLU A 450 22.25 -31.99 2.55
CA GLU A 450 22.16 -30.73 1.79
C GLU A 450 23.23 -29.69 2.20
N ASN A 451 24.19 -30.06 3.06
CA ASN A 451 25.24 -29.17 3.57
C ASN A 451 24.70 -27.87 4.20
N LEU A 452 23.59 -28.00 4.94
CA LEU A 452 22.96 -26.93 5.70
C LEU A 452 23.42 -26.94 7.16
N PHE A 453 23.83 -28.10 7.66
CA PHE A 453 24.34 -28.29 9.02
C PHE A 453 25.47 -29.32 9.03
N THR A 454 26.52 -29.03 9.79
CA THR A 454 27.59 -29.98 10.08
C THR A 454 27.51 -30.33 11.57
N PRO A 455 27.17 -31.57 11.94
CA PRO A 455 27.20 -32.00 13.32
C PRO A 455 28.61 -31.77 13.86
N ALA A 456 28.71 -31.15 15.04
CA ALA A 456 30.01 -31.08 15.72
C ALA A 456 30.54 -32.50 15.88
N ALA A 457 31.78 -32.75 15.45
CA ALA A 457 32.44 -34.00 15.76
C ALA A 457 32.42 -34.13 17.30
N TRP A 458 31.75 -35.15 17.82
CA TRP A 458 31.87 -35.53 19.21
C TRP A 458 33.30 -36.05 19.43
N GLY A 459 34.24 -35.11 19.58
CA GLY A 459 35.60 -35.38 19.96
C GLY A 459 35.65 -35.68 21.45
N GLU A 460 35.91 -36.94 21.76
CA GLU A 460 36.80 -37.39 22.83
C GLU A 460 37.34 -36.27 23.76
N SER A 461 36.71 -36.05 24.91
CA SER A 461 37.43 -35.70 26.14
C SER A 461 36.51 -35.74 27.36
N SER A 462 36.45 -36.90 28.02
CA SER A 462 36.57 -37.01 29.48
C SER A 462 36.26 -38.45 29.90
N GLY A 463 37.30 -39.27 29.85
CA GLY A 463 37.39 -40.56 30.54
C GLY A 463 38.83 -40.71 31.05
N GLN A 464 39.14 -39.94 32.10
CA GLN A 464 40.05 -40.40 33.14
C GLN A 464 39.35 -41.46 33.96
#